data_AF-A0A2P4X114-F1
#
_entry.id   AF-A0A2P4X114-F1
#
_cell.length_a   1.000
_cell.length_b   1.000
_cell.length_c   1.000
_cell.angle_alpha   90.00
_cell.angle_beta   90.00
_cell.angle_gamma   90.00
#
_symmetry.space_group_name_H-M   'P 1'
#
loop_
_entity.id
_entity.type
_entity.pdbx_description
1 polymer ?
#
loop_
_entity_poly.entity_id
_entity_poly.type
_entity_poly.pdbx_seq_one_letter_code
_entity_poly.pdbx_strand_id
1 'polypeptide(L)'
;MSARSRAFLARARDFKREIRANLQMEMEETQQRHVEREMAREAERRRFEQQREVDERMFMKYEDEWMHWLVSEELRLEQERQRRADEAQRRADAKVAYAARLAKRGAPQIQISRVMLRARQLSRALRAASKQQQVRRCFSSAARGLQMPATAAMEQSRELSTTKAQEEHKRSPPKTTDKFIGKTGAEIFHETLAEMGVDCVFGYPGGAILPVFDAIHESEHFDFILTRHEQGAQGYARATGKPGGVLVTSGPGATNTVTPLQDALMDGPPIVVFSGQVATQVLGTDAFQEADILGITRPCTKWNVQVRDVRDLARNIREAFHIATTGRPGPVLVDLPKDITAGLCKSPVVTEPQLLGYYGEKKIEGNRVNQDANLAAAVKMINKAKKPLIFAGAGAQHASEELRALARQANIPVTTSLQGMGAFDERDSLSLHMLGMHGSVYANKAMQDADCIITLGARFDDRVTGRVPDFAREARRASTEGRGGIIHFEITGKQVGKIVPADVAVLGDTKYNLQQILPKIETKPRTEWHKKLQGWKARYPFRYRPAAPGAPMKAQRVIEELYKQTKGRDDVLITTGVGQHQMWAAQFYRWA
;
A
#
# COMPACT_ATOMS: atom_id res chain seq x y z
N MET A 1 -8.07 79.42 -45.18
CA MET A 1 -8.77 78.11 -45.07
C MET A 1 -10.26 78.30 -45.29
N SER A 2 -10.90 77.44 -46.11
CA SER A 2 -12.34 77.54 -46.38
C SER A 2 -13.18 77.25 -45.12
N ALA A 3 -14.43 77.73 -45.08
CA ALA A 3 -15.34 77.52 -43.94
C ALA A 3 -15.53 76.03 -43.59
N ARG A 4 -15.51 75.14 -44.61
CA ARG A 4 -15.56 73.68 -44.43
C ARG A 4 -14.35 73.13 -43.67
N SER A 5 -13.13 73.61 -43.96
CA SER A 5 -11.93 73.13 -43.27
C SER A 5 -11.87 73.57 -41.80
N ARG A 6 -12.45 74.73 -41.46
CA ARG A 6 -12.56 75.19 -40.06
C ARG A 6 -13.57 74.36 -39.26
N ALA A 7 -14.71 74.03 -39.86
CA ALA A 7 -15.72 73.17 -39.23
C ALA A 7 -15.22 71.73 -39.00
N PHE A 8 -14.44 71.18 -39.94
CA PHE A 8 -13.82 69.87 -39.78
C PHE A 8 -12.78 69.86 -38.64
N LEU A 9 -11.92 70.88 -38.57
CA LEU A 9 -10.93 71.00 -37.49
C LEU A 9 -11.57 71.22 -36.11
N ALA A 10 -12.70 71.91 -36.03
CA ALA A 10 -13.46 72.05 -34.78
C ALA A 10 -14.00 70.69 -34.32
N ARG A 11 -14.70 69.94 -35.19
CA ARG A 11 -15.18 68.59 -34.88
C ARG A 11 -14.06 67.62 -34.50
N ALA A 12 -12.92 67.69 -35.18
CA ALA A 12 -11.77 66.84 -34.86
C ALA A 12 -11.18 67.15 -33.47
N ARG A 13 -11.21 68.42 -33.03
CA ARG A 13 -10.79 68.78 -31.66
C ARG A 13 -11.78 68.33 -30.60
N ASP A 14 -13.07 68.46 -30.88
CA ASP A 14 -14.12 68.02 -29.95
C ASP A 14 -14.10 66.49 -29.79
N PHE A 15 -13.99 65.76 -30.90
CA PHE A 15 -13.84 64.31 -30.88
C PHE A 15 -12.56 63.86 -30.15
N LYS A 16 -11.44 64.58 -30.33
CA LYS A 16 -10.20 64.31 -29.58
C LYS A 16 -10.34 64.59 -28.08
N ARG A 17 -11.14 65.59 -27.68
CA ARG A 17 -11.42 65.87 -26.25
C ARG A 17 -12.29 64.77 -25.65
N GLU A 18 -13.29 64.30 -26.39
CA GLU A 18 -14.20 63.24 -25.96
C GLU A 18 -13.47 61.90 -25.76
N ILE A 19 -12.61 61.49 -26.71
CA ILE A 19 -11.77 60.30 -26.55
C ILE A 19 -10.86 60.40 -25.31
N ARG A 20 -10.29 61.58 -25.07
CA ARG A 20 -9.37 61.79 -23.94
C ARG A 20 -10.11 61.72 -22.60
N ALA A 21 -11.34 62.24 -22.54
CA ALA A 21 -12.19 62.16 -21.35
C ALA A 21 -12.61 60.71 -21.06
N ASN A 22 -12.98 59.94 -22.09
CA ASN A 22 -13.37 58.54 -21.93
C ASN A 22 -12.21 57.65 -21.47
N LEU A 23 -11.02 57.84 -22.06
CA LEU A 23 -9.81 57.11 -21.63
C LEU A 23 -9.42 57.42 -20.18
N GLN A 24 -9.62 58.67 -19.74
CA GLN A 24 -9.29 59.06 -18.37
C GLN A 24 -10.28 58.45 -17.36
N MET A 25 -11.57 58.40 -17.69
CA MET A 25 -12.58 57.69 -16.91
C MET A 25 -12.29 56.20 -16.80
N GLU A 26 -11.94 55.53 -17.91
CA GLU A 26 -11.62 54.10 -17.90
C GLU A 26 -10.37 53.78 -17.06
N MET A 27 -9.35 54.64 -17.10
CA MET A 27 -8.17 54.48 -16.24
C MET A 27 -8.53 54.63 -14.76
N GLU A 28 -9.34 55.63 -14.41
CA GLU A 28 -9.78 55.86 -13.02
C GLU A 28 -10.63 54.69 -12.51
N GLU A 29 -11.57 54.17 -13.29
CA GLU A 29 -12.33 52.96 -12.94
C GLU A 29 -11.43 51.72 -12.79
N THR A 30 -10.43 51.55 -13.67
CA THR A 30 -9.52 50.40 -13.62
C THR A 30 -8.64 50.47 -12.38
N GLN A 31 -8.16 51.66 -12.03
CA GLN A 31 -7.34 51.89 -10.84
C GLN A 31 -8.15 51.68 -9.57
N GLN A 32 -9.41 52.10 -9.54
CA GLN A 32 -10.32 51.88 -8.41
C GLN A 32 -10.63 50.39 -8.21
N ARG A 33 -10.92 49.65 -9.29
CA ARG A 33 -11.10 48.18 -9.25
C ARG A 33 -9.85 47.45 -8.79
N HIS A 34 -8.66 47.96 -9.10
CA HIS A 34 -7.39 47.37 -8.64
C HIS A 34 -7.23 47.55 -7.12
N VAL A 35 -7.53 48.74 -6.59
CA VAL A 35 -7.47 49.02 -5.14
C VAL A 35 -8.49 48.16 -4.37
N GLU A 36 -9.71 48.00 -4.89
CA GLU A 36 -10.73 47.14 -4.28
C GLU A 36 -10.31 45.66 -4.24
N ARG A 37 -9.66 45.17 -5.30
CA ARG A 37 -9.14 43.79 -5.36
C ARG A 37 -8.01 43.55 -4.38
N GLU A 38 -7.09 44.51 -4.21
CA GLU A 38 -6.01 44.41 -3.24
C GLU A 38 -6.54 44.44 -1.80
N MET A 39 -7.50 45.33 -1.49
CA MET A 39 -8.14 45.33 -0.17
C MET A 39 -8.91 44.03 0.13
N ALA A 40 -9.58 43.44 -0.86
CA ALA A 40 -10.25 42.14 -0.70
C ALA A 40 -9.25 41.01 -0.42
N ARG A 41 -8.11 40.98 -1.12
CA ARG A 41 -7.02 40.02 -0.89
C ARG A 41 -6.40 40.16 0.49
N GLU A 42 -6.20 41.40 0.95
CA GLU A 42 -5.64 41.66 2.28
C GLU A 42 -6.62 41.26 3.39
N ALA A 43 -7.92 41.51 3.20
CA ALA A 43 -8.95 41.05 4.12
C ALA A 43 -9.04 39.51 4.19
N GLU A 44 -8.86 38.82 3.06
CA GLU A 44 -8.84 37.36 3.01
C GLU A 44 -7.60 36.77 3.68
N ARG A 45 -6.42 37.38 3.49
CA ARG A 45 -5.19 37.01 4.22
C ARG A 45 -5.34 37.15 5.73
N ARG A 46 -5.91 38.26 6.21
CA ARG A 46 -6.14 38.48 7.65
C ARG A 46 -7.12 37.46 8.23
N ARG A 47 -8.16 37.06 7.48
CA ARG A 47 -9.08 35.99 7.90
C ARG A 47 -8.36 34.64 7.97
N PHE A 48 -7.50 34.35 7.00
CA PHE A 48 -6.72 33.11 6.98
C PHE A 48 -5.73 33.03 8.14
N GLU A 49 -5.04 34.14 8.46
CA GLU A 49 -4.13 34.21 9.62
C GLU A 49 -4.89 34.05 10.95
N GLN A 50 -6.05 34.69 11.11
CA GLN A 50 -6.89 34.50 12.29
C GLN A 50 -7.38 33.05 12.43
N GLN A 51 -7.79 32.40 11.33
CA GLN A 51 -8.20 31.01 11.37
C GLN A 51 -7.02 30.10 11.72
N ARG A 52 -5.82 30.37 11.18
CA ARG A 52 -4.62 29.60 11.49
C ARG A 52 -4.23 29.68 12.96
N GLU A 53 -4.31 30.87 13.58
CA GLU A 53 -4.07 31.01 15.02
C GLU A 53 -5.10 30.25 15.87
N VAL A 54 -6.37 30.23 15.46
CA VAL A 54 -7.42 29.48 16.16
C VAL A 54 -7.17 27.97 16.05
N ASP A 55 -6.79 27.49 14.86
CA ASP A 55 -6.50 26.09 14.61
C ASP A 55 -5.21 25.64 15.34
N GLU A 56 -4.16 26.46 15.37
CA GLU A 56 -2.94 26.21 16.13
C GLU A 56 -3.21 26.11 17.65
N ARG A 57 -4.04 27.00 18.21
CA ARG A 57 -4.42 26.93 19.64
C ARG A 57 -5.29 25.71 19.96
N MET A 58 -6.20 25.35 19.05
CA MET A 58 -7.00 24.12 19.18
C MET A 58 -6.10 22.88 19.15
N PHE A 59 -5.15 22.83 18.21
CA PHE A 59 -4.22 21.71 18.07
C PHE A 59 -3.38 21.51 19.33
N MET A 60 -2.77 22.58 19.87
CA MET A 60 -1.98 22.51 21.11
C MET A 60 -2.82 22.00 22.30
N LYS A 61 -4.08 22.44 22.41
CA LYS A 61 -4.99 21.97 23.46
C LYS A 61 -5.33 20.47 23.31
N TYR A 62 -5.57 20.00 22.10
CA TYR A 62 -5.81 18.58 21.84
C TYR A 62 -4.57 17.72 22.09
N GLU A 63 -3.38 18.23 21.77
CA GLU A 63 -2.12 17.53 22.02
C GLU A 63 -1.86 17.36 23.53
N ASP A 64 -2.09 18.41 24.33
CA ASP A 64 -1.99 18.34 25.79
C ASP A 64 -3.03 17.38 26.41
N GLU A 65 -4.29 17.47 25.99
CA GLU A 65 -5.36 16.56 26.47
C GLU A 65 -5.07 15.10 26.08
N TRP A 66 -4.55 14.87 24.88
CA TRP A 66 -4.20 13.54 24.39
C TRP A 66 -2.97 12.97 25.11
N MET A 67 -1.95 13.78 25.37
CA MET A 67 -0.77 13.38 26.15
C MET A 67 -1.12 13.07 27.60
N HIS A 68 -1.98 13.88 28.23
CA HIS A 68 -2.50 13.60 29.57
C HIS A 68 -3.30 12.29 29.61
N TRP A 69 -4.15 12.05 28.61
CA TRP A 69 -4.91 10.82 28.49
C TRP A 69 -3.98 9.60 28.32
N LEU A 70 -2.97 9.69 27.45
CA LEU A 70 -2.01 8.61 27.21
C LEU A 70 -1.21 8.25 28.46
N VAL A 71 -0.70 9.24 29.17
CA VAL A 71 0.02 9.03 30.44
C VAL A 71 -0.91 8.42 31.49
N SER A 72 -2.16 8.88 31.56
CA SER A 72 -3.15 8.32 32.51
C SER A 72 -3.52 6.87 32.20
N GLU A 73 -3.64 6.52 30.91
CA GLU A 73 -3.99 5.17 30.46
C GLU A 73 -2.80 4.21 30.64
N GLU A 74 -1.58 4.67 30.40
CA GLU A 74 -0.37 3.90 30.69
C GLU A 74 -0.22 3.63 32.20
N LEU A 75 -0.47 4.63 33.04
CA LEU A 75 -0.48 4.47 34.51
C LEU A 75 -1.57 3.47 34.97
N ARG A 76 -2.76 3.54 34.36
CA ARG A 76 -3.88 2.62 34.64
C ARG A 76 -3.52 1.18 34.26
N LEU A 77 -2.89 0.99 33.10
CA LEU A 77 -2.43 -0.32 32.63
C LEU A 77 -1.30 -0.87 33.51
N GLU A 78 -0.38 -0.02 33.98
CA GLU A 78 0.68 -0.40 34.92
C GLU A 78 0.07 -0.89 36.26
N GLN A 79 -0.92 -0.17 36.79
CA GLN A 79 -1.64 -0.54 38.01
C GLN A 79 -2.42 -1.85 37.86
N GLU A 80 -3.11 -2.07 36.73
CA GLU A 80 -3.80 -3.33 36.44
C GLU A 80 -2.82 -4.51 36.35
N ARG A 81 -1.66 -4.31 35.73
CA ARG A 81 -0.60 -5.33 35.64
C ARG A 81 -0.05 -5.66 37.02
N GLN A 82 0.19 -4.66 37.87
CA GLN A 82 0.65 -4.86 39.25
C GLN A 82 -0.38 -5.66 40.07
N ARG A 83 -1.66 -5.28 39.98
CA ARG A 83 -2.76 -6.03 40.64
C ARG A 83 -2.83 -7.49 40.21
N ARG A 84 -2.69 -7.77 38.91
CA ARG A 84 -2.66 -9.15 38.38
C ARG A 84 -1.44 -9.93 38.87
N ALA A 85 -0.28 -9.29 38.99
CA ALA A 85 0.92 -9.90 39.54
C ALA A 85 0.73 -10.28 41.03
N ASP A 86 0.19 -9.36 41.83
CA ASP A 86 -0.09 -9.60 43.25
C ASP A 86 -1.13 -10.70 43.48
N GLU A 87 -2.16 -10.78 42.62
CA GLU A 87 -3.16 -11.85 42.69
C GLU A 87 -2.56 -13.22 42.30
N ALA A 88 -1.72 -13.25 41.26
CA ALA A 88 -1.02 -14.45 40.85
C ALA A 88 -0.02 -14.95 41.91
N GLN A 89 0.66 -14.04 42.60
CA GLN A 89 1.55 -14.36 43.71
C GLN A 89 0.77 -14.96 44.90
N ARG A 90 -0.35 -14.31 45.30
CA ARG A 90 -1.26 -14.86 46.33
C ARG A 90 -1.77 -16.27 45.99
N ARG A 91 -2.09 -16.54 44.72
CA ARG A 91 -2.50 -17.88 44.25
C ARG A 91 -1.35 -18.89 44.31
N ALA A 92 -0.10 -18.47 44.07
CA ALA A 92 1.07 -19.33 44.20
C ALA A 92 1.31 -19.70 45.68
N ASP A 93 1.25 -18.71 46.58
CA ASP A 93 1.46 -18.92 48.02
C ASP A 93 0.37 -19.80 48.63
N ALA A 94 -0.89 -19.61 48.22
CA ALA A 94 -2.00 -20.48 48.63
C ALA A 94 -1.79 -21.94 48.20
N LYS A 95 -1.22 -22.19 47.01
CA LYS A 95 -0.90 -23.54 46.53
C LYS A 95 0.25 -24.18 47.32
N VAL A 96 1.24 -23.40 47.73
CA VAL A 96 2.34 -23.87 48.61
C VAL A 96 1.78 -24.24 49.99
N ALA A 97 0.94 -23.40 50.57
CA ALA A 97 0.27 -23.68 51.85
C ALA A 97 -0.63 -24.93 51.77
N TYR A 98 -1.34 -25.12 50.65
CA TYR A 98 -2.15 -26.31 50.41
C TYR A 98 -1.30 -27.58 50.29
N ALA A 99 -0.17 -27.52 49.58
CA ALA A 99 0.78 -28.64 49.49
C ALA A 99 1.35 -29.04 50.86
N ALA A 100 1.66 -28.05 51.72
CA ALA A 100 2.11 -28.30 53.09
C ALA A 100 1.03 -28.98 53.96
N ARG A 101 -0.24 -28.62 53.78
CA ARG A 101 -1.37 -29.29 54.48
C ARG A 101 -1.59 -30.73 53.99
N LEU A 102 -1.43 -30.99 52.69
CA LEU A 102 -1.49 -32.34 52.12
C LEU A 102 -0.38 -33.25 52.66
N ALA A 103 0.83 -32.71 52.80
CA ALA A 103 1.95 -33.43 53.39
C ALA A 103 1.68 -33.84 54.85
N LYS A 104 1.12 -32.94 55.66
CA LYS A 104 0.73 -33.24 57.05
C LYS A 104 -0.39 -34.28 57.19
N ARG A 105 -1.19 -34.50 56.14
CA ARG A 105 -2.30 -35.48 56.10
C ARG A 105 -1.91 -36.82 55.47
N GLY A 106 -0.61 -37.06 55.21
CA GLY A 106 -0.12 -38.33 54.68
C GLY A 106 -0.44 -38.57 53.19
N ALA A 107 -0.67 -37.51 52.41
CA ALA A 107 -0.96 -37.65 50.99
C ALA A 107 0.26 -38.19 50.21
N PRO A 108 0.06 -38.95 49.11
CA PRO A 108 1.16 -39.51 48.32
C PRO A 108 2.12 -38.44 47.77
N GLN A 109 3.44 -38.73 47.83
CA GLN A 109 4.53 -37.82 47.44
C GLN A 109 4.36 -37.23 46.03
N ILE A 110 3.82 -38.02 45.10
CA ILE A 110 3.58 -37.64 43.70
C ILE A 110 2.56 -36.50 43.59
N GLN A 111 1.53 -36.51 44.44
CA GLN A 111 0.46 -35.51 44.43
C GLN A 111 0.97 -34.16 44.98
N ILE A 112 1.76 -34.19 46.06
CA ILE A 112 2.38 -33.01 46.65
C ILE A 112 3.37 -32.38 45.65
N SER A 113 4.17 -33.22 44.98
CA SER A 113 5.16 -32.78 43.99
C SER A 113 4.53 -32.08 42.79
N ARG A 114 3.38 -32.56 42.29
CA ARG A 114 2.65 -31.92 41.18
C ARG A 114 2.12 -30.52 41.55
N VAL A 115 1.62 -30.34 42.77
CA VAL A 115 1.13 -29.03 43.25
C VAL A 115 2.29 -28.04 43.43
N MET A 116 3.39 -28.50 44.03
CA MET A 116 4.62 -27.71 44.20
C MET A 116 5.25 -27.31 42.85
N LEU A 117 5.23 -28.21 41.85
CA LEU A 117 5.73 -27.90 40.51
C LEU A 117 4.91 -26.78 39.85
N ARG A 118 3.58 -26.83 39.97
CA ARG A 118 2.69 -25.78 39.44
C ARG A 118 2.88 -24.44 40.16
N ALA A 119 3.11 -24.44 41.48
CA ALA A 119 3.42 -23.22 42.23
C ALA A 119 4.77 -22.62 41.79
N ARG A 120 5.80 -23.45 41.62
CA ARG A 120 7.12 -23.01 41.13
C ARG A 120 7.09 -22.46 39.71
N GLN A 121 6.28 -23.06 38.81
CA GLN A 121 6.09 -22.55 37.45
C GLN A 121 5.43 -21.17 37.44
N LEU A 122 4.39 -20.96 38.27
CA LEU A 122 3.74 -19.65 38.44
C LEU A 122 4.72 -18.60 38.99
N SER A 123 5.48 -18.92 40.04
CA SER A 123 6.48 -17.99 40.60
C SER A 123 7.68 -17.72 39.68
N ARG A 124 8.04 -18.66 38.78
CA ARG A 124 9.06 -18.42 37.74
C ARG A 124 8.53 -17.48 36.64
N ALA A 125 7.29 -17.67 36.20
CA ALA A 125 6.65 -16.79 35.22
C ALA A 125 6.55 -15.34 35.74
N LEU A 126 6.19 -15.17 37.02
CA LEU A 126 6.14 -13.84 37.67
C LEU A 126 7.53 -13.16 37.74
N ARG A 127 8.58 -13.92 38.08
CA ARG A 127 9.97 -13.39 38.10
C ARG A 127 10.49 -13.04 36.71
N ALA A 128 10.09 -13.78 35.67
CA ALA A 128 10.44 -13.46 34.29
C ALA A 128 9.76 -12.15 33.81
N ALA A 129 8.49 -11.95 34.17
CA ALA A 129 7.75 -10.72 33.87
C ALA A 129 8.34 -9.49 34.58
N SER A 130 8.74 -9.62 35.85
CA SER A 130 9.42 -8.55 36.61
C SER A 130 10.80 -8.20 36.04
N LYS A 131 11.58 -9.17 35.55
CA LYS A 131 12.87 -8.91 34.86
C LYS A 131 12.69 -8.16 33.53
N GLN A 132 11.61 -8.41 32.78
CA GLN A 132 11.29 -7.63 31.58
C GLN A 132 10.98 -6.15 31.88
N GLN A 133 10.49 -5.84 33.08
CA GLN A 133 10.18 -4.48 33.54
C GLN A 133 11.46 -3.66 33.81
N GLN A 134 12.51 -4.29 34.33
CA GLN A 134 13.81 -3.65 34.61
C GLN A 134 14.62 -3.41 33.31
N VAL A 135 14.49 -4.30 32.32
CA VAL A 135 15.15 -4.18 31.03
C VAL A 135 14.55 -3.03 30.21
N ARG A 136 13.23 -2.79 30.26
CA ARG A 136 12.58 -1.69 29.52
C ARG A 136 12.95 -0.28 30.00
N ARG A 137 13.30 -0.09 31.28
CA ARG A 137 13.78 1.20 31.79
C ARG A 137 15.22 1.55 31.35
N CYS A 138 16.02 0.59 30.89
CA CYS A 138 17.38 0.83 30.39
C CYS A 138 17.46 1.03 28.86
N PHE A 139 16.35 0.92 28.13
CA PHE A 139 16.34 0.97 26.66
C PHE A 139 16.16 2.38 26.07
N SER A 140 16.31 3.45 26.86
CA SER A 140 16.38 4.83 26.34
C SER A 140 17.80 5.35 26.12
N SER A 141 18.87 4.54 26.28
CA SER A 141 20.24 5.09 26.13
C SER A 141 21.33 4.18 25.56
N ALA A 142 21.04 3.03 24.93
CA ALA A 142 22.11 2.31 24.24
C ALA A 142 21.60 1.37 23.13
N ALA A 143 21.73 1.84 21.89
CA ALA A 143 21.79 0.97 20.73
C ALA A 143 23.17 0.32 20.65
N ARG A 144 23.25 -1.01 20.86
CA ARG A 144 24.09 -1.96 20.09
C ARG A 144 24.01 -3.38 20.66
N GLY A 145 23.70 -4.31 19.75
CA GLY A 145 24.11 -5.73 19.71
C GLY A 145 24.00 -6.60 20.96
N LEU A 146 23.21 -7.69 20.86
CA LEU A 146 23.64 -9.05 21.23
C LEU A 146 22.60 -10.10 20.81
N GLN A 147 23.08 -11.19 20.22
CA GLN A 147 22.34 -12.39 19.81
C GLN A 147 21.70 -13.09 21.01
N MET A 148 20.54 -13.72 20.79
CA MET A 148 19.90 -14.65 21.72
C MET A 148 19.88 -16.07 21.12
N PRO A 149 19.96 -17.13 21.95
CA PRO A 149 20.19 -18.49 21.50
C PRO A 149 18.88 -19.17 21.09
N ALA A 150 18.97 -20.02 20.06
CA ALA A 150 17.91 -20.92 19.64
C ALA A 150 17.75 -22.06 20.66
N THR A 151 16.51 -22.31 21.10
CA THR A 151 16.15 -23.58 21.73
C THR A 151 14.97 -24.22 21.01
N ALA A 152 15.23 -25.43 20.55
CA ALA A 152 14.44 -26.38 19.77
C ALA A 152 13.03 -26.69 20.33
N ALA A 153 12.07 -26.80 19.40
CA ALA A 153 11.17 -27.96 19.26
C ALA A 153 10.17 -27.76 18.12
N MET A 154 10.59 -28.06 16.88
CA MET A 154 9.77 -28.62 15.79
C MET A 154 10.70 -28.81 14.57
N GLU A 155 11.58 -29.80 14.66
CA GLU A 155 12.29 -30.32 13.49
C GLU A 155 11.33 -31.19 12.68
N GLN A 156 10.54 -30.55 11.82
CA GLN A 156 10.34 -31.07 10.48
C GLN A 156 11.15 -30.15 9.59
N SER A 157 12.32 -30.63 9.19
CA SER A 157 13.15 -30.04 8.16
C SER A 157 12.28 -29.79 6.92
N ARG A 158 11.82 -28.54 6.78
CA ARG A 158 11.54 -27.99 5.46
C ARG A 158 12.89 -27.91 4.77
N GLU A 159 13.31 -28.99 4.13
CA GLU A 159 14.29 -28.89 3.07
C GLU A 159 13.69 -27.92 2.04
N LEU A 160 14.14 -26.67 2.11
CA LEU A 160 14.16 -25.82 0.94
C LEU A 160 15.02 -26.60 -0.07
N SER A 161 14.35 -27.30 -0.98
CA SER A 161 14.98 -27.90 -2.16
C SER A 161 15.46 -26.76 -3.07
N THR A 162 16.49 -26.05 -2.61
CA THR A 162 17.24 -25.08 -3.40
C THR A 162 18.50 -25.71 -3.95
N THR A 163 18.88 -26.92 -3.52
CA THR A 163 20.12 -27.57 -3.93
C THR A 163 20.15 -27.84 -5.43
N LYS A 164 19.04 -28.34 -6.02
CA LYS A 164 18.94 -28.49 -7.49
C LYS A 164 18.92 -27.15 -8.23
N ALA A 165 18.20 -26.15 -7.71
CA ALA A 165 18.13 -24.81 -8.34
C ALA A 165 19.47 -24.04 -8.21
N GLN A 166 20.26 -24.30 -7.17
CA GLN A 166 21.58 -23.74 -6.95
C GLN A 166 22.65 -24.44 -7.80
N GLU A 167 22.54 -25.76 -8.01
CA GLU A 167 23.44 -26.51 -8.90
C GLU A 167 23.18 -26.22 -10.38
N GLU A 168 21.92 -26.04 -10.79
CA GLU A 168 21.56 -25.67 -12.18
C GLU A 168 21.84 -24.20 -12.51
N HIS A 169 22.05 -23.33 -11.52
CA HIS A 169 22.40 -21.91 -11.72
C HIS A 169 23.76 -21.56 -11.09
N LYS A 170 24.84 -22.20 -11.56
CA LYS A 170 26.17 -21.60 -11.45
C LYS A 170 26.13 -20.26 -12.19
N ARG A 171 26.11 -19.14 -11.44
CA ARG A 171 26.14 -17.79 -12.02
C ARG A 171 27.36 -17.66 -12.93
N SER A 172 27.12 -17.51 -14.23
CA SER A 172 28.12 -16.98 -15.15
C SER A 172 28.57 -15.60 -14.63
N PRO A 173 29.83 -15.19 -14.88
CA PRO A 173 30.26 -13.85 -14.57
C PRO A 173 29.29 -12.82 -15.20
N PRO A 174 29.01 -11.70 -14.52
CA PRO A 174 28.07 -10.69 -15.03
C PRO A 174 28.47 -10.25 -16.42
N LYS A 175 27.51 -10.15 -17.34
CA LYS A 175 27.80 -9.58 -18.66
C LYS A 175 28.16 -8.10 -18.52
N THR A 176 29.29 -7.73 -19.11
CA THR A 176 29.73 -6.34 -19.27
C THR A 176 29.50 -5.86 -20.69
N THR A 177 29.33 -4.56 -20.87
CA THR A 177 29.23 -3.92 -22.18
C THR A 177 30.10 -2.68 -22.26
N ASP A 178 30.71 -2.49 -23.43
CA ASP A 178 31.54 -1.32 -23.76
C ASP A 178 30.70 -0.20 -24.39
N LYS A 179 29.42 -0.46 -24.67
CA LYS A 179 28.49 0.47 -25.33
C LYS A 179 28.43 1.85 -24.66
N PHE A 180 28.59 1.88 -23.34
CA PHE A 180 28.46 3.11 -22.55
C PHE A 180 29.76 3.88 -22.37
N ILE A 181 30.89 3.39 -22.89
CA ILE A 181 32.17 4.11 -22.83
C ILE A 181 32.07 5.41 -23.64
N GLY A 182 32.47 6.53 -23.03
CA GLY A 182 32.39 7.86 -23.61
C GLY A 182 31.07 8.59 -23.36
N LYS A 183 30.08 7.94 -22.75
CA LYS A 183 28.79 8.57 -22.38
C LYS A 183 28.82 9.09 -20.95
N THR A 184 28.08 10.17 -20.72
CA THR A 184 27.75 10.66 -19.39
C THR A 184 26.79 9.71 -18.67
N GLY A 185 26.74 9.76 -17.34
CA GLY A 185 25.73 9.02 -16.58
C GLY A 185 24.30 9.36 -17.03
N ALA A 186 24.03 10.62 -17.36
CA ALA A 186 22.73 11.06 -17.84
C ALA A 186 22.31 10.40 -19.17
N GLU A 187 23.22 10.27 -20.13
CA GLU A 187 22.97 9.53 -21.38
C GLU A 187 22.77 8.02 -21.12
N ILE A 188 23.53 7.45 -20.19
CA ILE A 188 23.36 6.04 -19.79
C ILE A 188 21.98 5.82 -19.16
N PHE A 189 21.53 6.76 -18.32
CA PHE A 189 20.19 6.73 -17.73
C PHE A 189 19.12 6.73 -18.83
N HIS A 190 19.23 7.69 -19.76
CA HIS A 190 18.30 7.84 -20.88
C HIS A 190 18.20 6.59 -21.75
N GLU A 191 19.34 6.05 -22.20
CA GLU A 191 19.37 4.83 -23.01
C GLU A 191 18.89 3.60 -22.24
N THR A 192 19.20 3.51 -20.93
CA THR A 192 18.74 2.38 -20.13
C THR A 192 17.22 2.39 -19.99
N LEU A 193 16.58 3.54 -19.80
CA LEU A 193 15.11 3.63 -19.77
C LEU A 193 14.50 3.27 -21.13
N ALA A 194 15.10 3.74 -22.23
CA ALA A 194 14.66 3.41 -23.59
C ALA A 194 14.74 1.90 -23.87
N GLU A 195 15.86 1.25 -23.52
CA GLU A 195 16.05 -0.20 -23.64
C GLU A 195 15.01 -1.00 -22.83
N MET A 196 14.58 -0.47 -21.69
CA MET A 196 13.60 -1.11 -20.82
C MET A 196 12.15 -0.86 -21.27
N GLY A 197 11.94 -0.10 -22.35
CA GLY A 197 10.62 0.21 -22.89
C GLY A 197 9.76 1.06 -21.95
N VAL A 198 10.40 1.92 -21.16
CA VAL A 198 9.69 2.95 -20.38
C VAL A 198 9.10 3.94 -21.39
N ASP A 199 7.80 4.18 -21.30
CA ASP A 199 7.03 4.99 -22.24
C ASP A 199 6.56 6.32 -21.64
N CYS A 200 6.54 6.45 -20.30
CA CYS A 200 6.10 7.65 -19.62
C CYS A 200 6.91 7.92 -18.34
N VAL A 201 7.38 9.16 -18.19
CA VAL A 201 8.09 9.64 -16.99
C VAL A 201 7.38 10.89 -16.46
N PHE A 202 7.07 10.89 -15.17
CA PHE A 202 6.49 12.04 -14.46
C PHE A 202 7.60 12.75 -13.71
N GLY A 203 7.62 14.08 -13.70
CA GLY A 203 8.71 14.74 -12.97
C GLY A 203 8.63 16.23 -12.81
N TYR A 204 9.68 16.75 -12.19
CA TYR A 204 9.89 18.18 -11.96
C TYR A 204 11.41 18.49 -11.94
N PRO A 205 11.89 19.50 -12.70
CA PRO A 205 13.31 19.80 -12.83
C PRO A 205 13.90 20.45 -11.57
N GLY A 206 15.23 20.38 -11.43
CA GLY A 206 15.97 21.12 -10.41
C GLY A 206 17.48 20.92 -10.47
N GLY A 207 18.23 21.73 -9.73
CA GLY A 207 19.68 21.92 -9.91
C GLY A 207 20.55 20.65 -9.83
N ALA A 208 20.17 19.70 -8.96
CA ALA A 208 20.90 18.46 -8.75
C ALA A 208 20.65 17.40 -9.84
N ILE A 209 19.50 17.47 -10.51
CA ILE A 209 19.09 16.51 -11.55
C ILE A 209 19.22 17.09 -12.97
N LEU A 210 19.71 18.32 -13.12
CA LEU A 210 19.87 18.98 -14.43
C LEU A 210 20.61 18.15 -15.49
N PRO A 211 21.72 17.44 -15.19
CA PRO A 211 22.39 16.63 -16.21
C PRO A 211 21.44 15.60 -16.85
N VAL A 212 20.56 15.00 -16.05
CA VAL A 212 19.57 14.03 -16.54
C VAL A 212 18.48 14.72 -17.35
N PHE A 213 17.99 15.88 -16.92
CA PHE A 213 17.01 16.65 -17.68
C PHE A 213 17.54 17.13 -19.04
N ASP A 214 18.82 17.47 -19.11
CA ASP A 214 19.50 17.82 -20.36
C ASP A 214 19.57 16.64 -21.32
N ALA A 215 19.97 15.45 -20.82
CA ALA A 215 20.06 14.24 -21.65
C ALA A 215 18.70 13.73 -22.17
N ILE A 216 17.60 13.99 -21.46
CA ILE A 216 16.26 13.61 -21.90
C ILE A 216 15.55 14.72 -22.69
N HIS A 217 16.21 15.87 -22.89
CA HIS A 217 15.64 16.99 -23.65
C HIS A 217 15.31 16.53 -25.08
N GLU A 218 14.07 16.76 -25.50
CA GLU A 218 13.56 16.33 -26.82
C GLU A 218 13.70 14.82 -27.09
N SER A 219 13.71 13.99 -26.04
CA SER A 219 13.72 12.54 -26.23
C SER A 219 12.49 12.04 -27.00
N GLU A 220 12.73 11.18 -27.98
CA GLU A 220 11.67 10.48 -28.73
C GLU A 220 11.24 9.13 -28.10
N HIS A 221 11.82 8.74 -26.96
CA HIS A 221 11.66 7.38 -26.40
C HIS A 221 10.50 7.26 -25.39
N PHE A 222 10.18 8.34 -24.69
CA PHE A 222 9.10 8.38 -23.70
C PHE A 222 8.50 9.77 -23.59
N ASP A 223 7.23 9.81 -23.20
CA ASP A 223 6.55 11.05 -22.86
C ASP A 223 7.01 11.55 -21.49
N PHE A 224 7.32 12.85 -21.41
CA PHE A 224 7.60 13.51 -20.13
C PHE A 224 6.40 14.34 -19.67
N ILE A 225 5.85 13.99 -18.52
CA ILE A 225 4.72 14.68 -17.91
C ILE A 225 5.22 15.60 -16.79
N LEU A 226 5.32 16.90 -17.11
CA LEU A 226 5.66 17.92 -16.14
C LEU A 226 4.48 18.17 -15.19
N THR A 227 4.68 17.87 -13.92
CA THR A 227 3.67 18.12 -12.87
C THR A 227 3.78 19.56 -12.34
N ARG A 228 2.89 19.96 -11.44
CA ARG A 228 3.02 21.22 -10.67
C ARG A 228 3.63 21.01 -9.28
N HIS A 229 3.76 19.75 -8.87
CA HIS A 229 4.34 19.32 -7.61
C HIS A 229 4.73 17.84 -7.74
N GLU A 230 5.84 17.43 -7.15
CA GLU A 230 6.46 16.10 -7.28
C GLU A 230 5.60 14.94 -6.74
N GLN A 231 4.44 15.23 -6.16
CA GLN A 231 3.58 14.23 -5.53
C GLN A 231 2.78 13.38 -6.55
N GLY A 232 2.65 13.84 -7.80
CA GLY A 232 1.78 13.23 -8.80
C GLY A 232 2.47 12.22 -9.71
N ALA A 233 2.12 10.92 -9.62
CA ALA A 233 2.52 9.90 -10.63
C ALA A 233 1.77 8.55 -10.54
N GLN A 234 1.16 8.20 -9.40
CA GLN A 234 0.76 6.81 -9.14
C GLN A 234 -0.35 6.24 -10.02
N GLY A 235 -1.23 7.10 -10.55
CA GLY A 235 -2.40 6.66 -11.34
C GLY A 235 -2.01 5.88 -12.60
N TYR A 236 -0.86 6.22 -13.19
CA TYR A 236 -0.32 5.56 -14.38
C TYR A 236 -0.13 4.06 -14.15
N ALA A 237 0.59 3.68 -13.10
CA ALA A 237 0.96 2.30 -12.85
C ALA A 237 -0.26 1.40 -12.59
N ARG A 238 -1.33 1.95 -11.99
CA ARG A 238 -2.58 1.22 -11.76
C ARG A 238 -3.39 1.03 -13.03
N ALA A 239 -3.40 2.02 -13.91
CA ALA A 239 -4.17 1.98 -15.15
C ALA A 239 -3.50 1.10 -16.22
N THR A 240 -2.17 1.15 -16.35
CA THR A 240 -1.42 0.46 -17.40
C THR A 240 -0.84 -0.89 -16.96
N GLY A 241 -0.70 -1.11 -15.65
CA GLY A 241 0.04 -2.24 -15.09
C GLY A 241 1.57 -2.14 -15.31
N LYS A 242 2.07 -1.05 -15.91
CA LYS A 242 3.49 -0.80 -16.13
C LYS A 242 4.09 0.00 -14.96
N PRO A 243 5.38 -0.13 -14.66
CA PRO A 243 6.02 0.69 -13.62
C PRO A 243 5.97 2.17 -13.97
N GLY A 244 5.49 3.01 -13.05
CA GLY A 244 5.55 4.46 -13.22
C GLY A 244 6.95 4.99 -12.93
N GLY A 245 7.57 5.67 -13.90
CA GLY A 245 8.83 6.39 -13.70
C GLY A 245 8.59 7.78 -13.12
N VAL A 246 9.31 8.14 -12.05
CA VAL A 246 9.26 9.48 -11.43
C VAL A 246 10.65 10.07 -11.42
N LEU A 247 10.84 11.29 -11.91
CA LEU A 247 12.14 11.99 -11.97
C LEU A 247 12.05 13.35 -11.27
N VAL A 248 12.79 13.51 -10.17
CA VAL A 248 12.75 14.71 -9.31
C VAL A 248 14.15 15.16 -8.91
N THR A 249 14.29 16.40 -8.46
CA THR A 249 15.55 16.94 -7.93
C THR A 249 15.83 16.46 -6.48
N SER A 250 16.97 16.85 -5.93
CA SER A 250 17.37 16.59 -4.54
C SER A 250 16.53 17.34 -3.50
N GLY A 251 16.79 17.09 -2.21
CA GLY A 251 16.25 17.86 -1.10
C GLY A 251 14.71 17.93 -1.12
N PRO A 252 14.10 19.11 -1.35
CA PRO A 252 12.65 19.26 -1.35
C PRO A 252 11.95 18.42 -2.42
N GLY A 253 12.52 18.32 -3.63
CA GLY A 253 11.90 17.55 -4.71
C GLY A 253 11.78 16.06 -4.36
N ALA A 254 12.84 15.51 -3.78
CA ALA A 254 12.87 14.13 -3.33
C ALA A 254 11.98 13.89 -2.10
N THR A 255 12.01 14.77 -1.10
CA THR A 255 11.19 14.63 0.12
C THR A 255 9.68 14.77 -0.15
N ASN A 256 9.29 15.52 -1.17
CA ASN A 256 7.91 15.59 -1.65
C ASN A 256 7.37 14.24 -2.20
N THR A 257 8.25 13.28 -2.51
CA THR A 257 7.86 11.94 -2.97
C THR A 257 7.57 10.95 -1.83
N VAL A 258 7.82 11.32 -0.56
CA VAL A 258 7.67 10.42 0.59
C VAL A 258 6.24 9.90 0.74
N THR A 259 5.23 10.78 0.63
CA THR A 259 3.82 10.37 0.72
C THR A 259 3.43 9.43 -0.42
N PRO A 260 3.73 9.73 -1.71
CA PRO A 260 3.48 8.79 -2.80
C PRO A 260 4.19 7.45 -2.66
N LEU A 261 5.45 7.44 -2.20
CA LEU A 261 6.19 6.22 -1.92
C LEU A 261 5.48 5.39 -0.84
N GLN A 262 5.08 6.02 0.27
CA GLN A 262 4.39 5.31 1.35
C GLN A 262 3.03 4.74 0.91
N ASP A 263 2.27 5.50 0.12
CA ASP A 263 0.99 5.06 -0.43
C ASP A 263 1.17 3.88 -1.40
N ALA A 264 2.14 3.96 -2.32
CA ALA A 264 2.47 2.88 -3.23
C ALA A 264 2.97 1.61 -2.50
N LEU A 265 3.68 1.75 -1.38
CA LEU A 265 4.11 0.60 -0.58
C LEU A 265 2.91 -0.11 0.08
N MET A 266 1.92 0.67 0.50
CA MET A 266 0.74 0.15 1.19
C MET A 266 -0.25 -0.52 0.25
N ASP A 267 -0.42 0.01 -0.96
CA ASP A 267 -1.36 -0.53 -1.94
C ASP A 267 -0.72 -1.45 -2.99
N GLY A 268 0.58 -1.31 -3.23
CA GLY A 268 1.37 -2.17 -4.12
C GLY A 268 1.40 -1.84 -5.62
N PRO A 269 1.17 -0.61 -6.13
CA PRO A 269 1.55 -0.27 -7.50
C PRO A 269 3.09 -0.20 -7.66
N PRO A 270 3.65 -0.65 -8.80
CA PRO A 270 5.08 -0.56 -9.09
C PRO A 270 5.46 0.89 -9.48
N ILE A 271 6.33 1.52 -8.68
CA ILE A 271 6.82 2.89 -8.94
C ILE A 271 8.34 2.91 -8.77
N VAL A 272 9.04 3.57 -9.68
CA VAL A 272 10.49 3.79 -9.60
C VAL A 272 10.75 5.29 -9.54
N VAL A 273 11.20 5.76 -8.38
CA VAL A 273 11.58 7.17 -8.17
C VAL A 273 13.08 7.33 -8.41
N PHE A 274 13.42 8.28 -9.27
CA PHE A 274 14.77 8.77 -9.51
C PHE A 274 14.90 10.15 -8.89
N SER A 275 15.69 10.27 -7.82
CA SER A 275 15.96 11.54 -7.17
C SER A 275 17.36 12.03 -7.53
N GLY A 276 17.49 13.29 -7.92
CA GLY A 276 18.79 13.95 -7.96
C GLY A 276 19.38 14.05 -6.56
N GLN A 277 20.70 14.18 -6.48
CA GLN A 277 21.42 14.39 -5.24
C GLN A 277 22.59 15.36 -5.44
N VAL A 278 23.01 16.02 -4.36
CA VAL A 278 24.25 16.80 -4.35
C VAL A 278 25.45 15.95 -4.77
N ALA A 279 26.54 16.59 -5.18
CA ALA A 279 27.73 15.88 -5.62
C ALA A 279 28.32 15.02 -4.50
N THR A 280 28.90 13.88 -4.83
CA THR A 280 29.39 12.91 -3.82
C THR A 280 30.41 13.51 -2.82
N GLN A 281 31.17 14.52 -3.25
CA GLN A 281 32.20 15.20 -2.46
C GLN A 281 31.64 16.05 -1.31
N VAL A 282 30.38 16.47 -1.41
CA VAL A 282 29.70 17.32 -0.41
C VAL A 282 28.58 16.58 0.32
N LEU A 283 28.51 15.25 0.17
CA LEU A 283 27.59 14.44 0.95
C LEU A 283 27.99 14.43 2.43
N GLY A 284 27.02 14.61 3.31
CA GLY A 284 27.17 14.67 4.75
C GLY A 284 27.70 16.01 5.27
N THR A 285 27.68 17.06 4.45
CA THR A 285 28.18 18.39 4.83
C THR A 285 27.08 19.43 5.03
N ASP A 286 25.82 19.00 5.09
CA ASP A 286 24.64 19.88 5.11
C ASP A 286 24.62 20.84 3.90
N ALA A 287 24.95 20.29 2.72
CA ALA A 287 25.04 21.07 1.50
C ALA A 287 23.67 21.63 1.05
N PHE A 288 23.69 22.64 0.19
CA PHE A 288 22.46 23.24 -0.34
C PHE A 288 21.58 22.19 -1.04
N GLN A 289 20.34 22.07 -0.59
CA GLN A 289 19.36 21.06 -1.06
C GLN A 289 19.83 19.60 -0.88
N GLU A 290 20.69 19.33 0.10
CA GLU A 290 20.99 17.99 0.57
C GLU A 290 19.87 17.48 1.49
N ALA A 291 19.49 16.21 1.31
CA ALA A 291 18.70 15.46 2.28
C ALA A 291 19.15 14.00 2.27
N ASP A 292 19.16 13.35 3.44
CA ASP A 292 19.34 11.90 3.56
C ASP A 292 18.08 11.17 3.06
N ILE A 293 17.86 11.22 1.75
CA ILE A 293 16.68 10.64 1.13
C ILE A 293 16.67 9.12 1.28
N LEU A 294 17.83 8.47 1.35
CA LEU A 294 17.91 7.04 1.61
C LEU A 294 17.37 6.70 3.00
N GLY A 295 17.79 7.42 4.04
CA GLY A 295 17.28 7.26 5.40
C GLY A 295 15.78 7.54 5.49
N ILE A 296 15.34 8.66 4.91
CA ILE A 296 13.94 9.10 4.92
C ILE A 296 13.03 8.08 4.21
N THR A 297 13.46 7.55 3.06
CA THR A 297 12.60 6.68 2.21
C THR A 297 12.76 5.19 2.47
N ARG A 298 13.73 4.78 3.29
CA ARG A 298 13.94 3.37 3.67
C ARG A 298 12.66 2.68 4.21
N PRO A 299 11.84 3.29 5.09
CA PRO A 299 10.63 2.64 5.59
C PRO A 299 9.47 2.64 4.58
N CYS A 300 9.48 3.54 3.59
CA CYS A 300 8.40 3.69 2.62
C CYS A 300 8.75 3.17 1.20
N THR A 301 9.86 2.43 1.06
CA THR A 301 10.27 1.77 -0.18
C THR A 301 10.47 0.26 0.04
N LYS A 302 10.32 -0.54 -1.02
CA LYS A 302 10.76 -1.95 -1.03
C LYS A 302 12.28 -2.03 -0.95
N TRP A 303 12.95 -1.09 -1.60
CA TRP A 303 14.39 -0.98 -1.73
C TRP A 303 14.75 0.42 -2.20
N ASN A 304 15.89 0.93 -1.73
CA ASN A 304 16.48 2.15 -2.25
C ASN A 304 18.00 2.02 -2.33
N VAL A 305 18.61 2.82 -3.21
CA VAL A 305 20.06 2.84 -3.44
C VAL A 305 20.52 4.24 -3.84
N GLN A 306 21.74 4.61 -3.49
CA GLN A 306 22.43 5.75 -4.10
C GLN A 306 23.52 5.24 -5.03
N VAL A 307 23.52 5.73 -6.26
CA VAL A 307 24.54 5.37 -7.25
C VAL A 307 25.86 6.02 -6.83
N ARG A 308 26.92 5.21 -6.71
CA ARG A 308 28.24 5.66 -6.28
C ARG A 308 29.25 5.79 -7.41
N ASP A 309 28.98 5.14 -8.54
CA ASP A 309 29.84 5.11 -9.71
C ASP A 309 28.97 5.07 -10.98
N VAL A 310 29.39 5.77 -12.04
CA VAL A 310 28.69 5.80 -13.33
C VAL A 310 28.50 4.40 -13.92
N ARG A 311 29.40 3.45 -13.61
CA ARG A 311 29.36 2.06 -14.07
C ARG A 311 28.27 1.23 -13.38
N ASP A 312 27.73 1.71 -12.26
CA ASP A 312 26.65 1.02 -11.55
C ASP A 312 25.26 1.49 -12.02
N LEU A 313 25.19 2.60 -12.75
CA LEU A 313 23.92 3.28 -13.05
C LEU A 313 22.96 2.37 -13.83
N ALA A 314 23.44 1.78 -14.92
CA ALA A 314 22.63 0.91 -15.77
C ALA A 314 22.13 -0.34 -15.01
N ARG A 315 22.99 -0.93 -14.16
CA ARG A 315 22.61 -2.05 -13.28
C ARG A 315 21.56 -1.62 -12.26
N ASN A 316 21.81 -0.54 -11.51
CA ASN A 316 20.95 -0.09 -10.42
C ASN A 316 19.54 0.28 -10.93
N ILE A 317 19.43 0.86 -12.13
CA ILE A 317 18.14 1.11 -12.77
C ILE A 317 17.41 -0.22 -13.04
N ARG A 318 18.06 -1.20 -13.69
CA ARG A 318 17.45 -2.51 -13.98
C ARG A 318 17.06 -3.25 -12.69
N GLU A 319 17.89 -3.17 -11.65
CA GLU A 319 17.56 -3.69 -10.32
C GLU A 319 16.33 -3.02 -9.71
N ALA A 320 16.22 -1.69 -9.82
CA ALA A 320 15.08 -0.93 -9.34
C ALA A 320 13.77 -1.42 -9.96
N PHE A 321 13.70 -1.49 -11.30
CA PHE A 321 12.50 -1.99 -11.99
C PHE A 321 12.22 -3.45 -11.68
N HIS A 322 13.24 -4.31 -11.60
CA HIS A 322 13.06 -5.71 -11.21
C HIS A 322 12.44 -5.83 -9.82
N ILE A 323 12.96 -5.09 -8.83
CA ILE A 323 12.43 -5.10 -7.47
C ILE A 323 11.03 -4.49 -7.44
N ALA A 324 10.77 -3.39 -8.16
CA ALA A 324 9.47 -2.74 -8.18
C ALA A 324 8.35 -3.66 -8.70
N THR A 325 8.67 -4.53 -9.65
CA THR A 325 7.69 -5.37 -10.36
C THR A 325 7.56 -6.81 -9.87
N THR A 326 8.56 -7.34 -9.15
CA THR A 326 8.56 -8.74 -8.73
C THR A 326 8.05 -8.95 -7.31
N GLY A 327 7.50 -10.16 -7.07
CA GLY A 327 6.79 -10.47 -5.83
C GLY A 327 5.52 -9.63 -5.70
N ARG A 328 5.23 -9.12 -4.50
CA ARG A 328 4.23 -8.05 -4.35
C ARG A 328 4.83 -6.76 -4.93
N PRO A 329 4.26 -6.14 -5.98
CA PRO A 329 4.82 -4.92 -6.55
C PRO A 329 4.82 -3.77 -5.54
N GLY A 330 5.63 -2.76 -5.79
CA GLY A 330 5.75 -1.61 -4.90
C GLY A 330 6.86 -0.65 -5.29
N PRO A 331 7.07 0.38 -4.48
CA PRO A 331 7.93 1.50 -4.81
C PRO A 331 9.39 1.21 -4.50
N VAL A 332 10.28 1.80 -5.29
CA VAL A 332 11.73 1.84 -5.06
C VAL A 332 12.26 3.24 -5.35
N LEU A 333 13.44 3.56 -4.80
CA LEU A 333 14.12 4.83 -5.06
C LEU A 333 15.58 4.62 -5.48
N VAL A 334 16.00 5.32 -6.52
CA VAL A 334 17.38 5.39 -6.99
C VAL A 334 17.84 6.84 -6.88
N ASP A 335 18.79 7.08 -5.98
CA ASP A 335 19.37 8.40 -5.71
C ASP A 335 20.60 8.63 -6.60
N LEU A 336 20.62 9.78 -7.28
CA LEU A 336 21.50 10.09 -8.41
C LEU A 336 22.35 11.34 -8.13
N PRO A 337 23.57 11.19 -7.57
CA PRO A 337 24.47 12.32 -7.39
C PRO A 337 24.80 13.03 -8.70
N LYS A 338 24.83 14.37 -8.66
CA LYS A 338 25.03 15.22 -9.84
C LYS A 338 26.36 14.95 -10.56
N ASP A 339 27.44 14.74 -9.82
CA ASP A 339 28.76 14.43 -10.36
C ASP A 339 28.84 13.05 -11.02
N ILE A 340 28.02 12.10 -10.57
CA ILE A 340 27.90 10.78 -11.20
C ILE A 340 27.09 10.86 -12.50
N THR A 341 25.98 11.59 -12.50
CA THR A 341 25.17 11.77 -13.71
C THR A 341 25.85 12.64 -14.77
N ALA A 342 26.65 13.63 -14.37
CA ALA A 342 27.48 14.42 -15.29
C ALA A 342 28.80 13.72 -15.68
N GLY A 343 29.23 12.70 -14.93
CA GLY A 343 30.51 12.02 -15.12
C GLY A 343 30.54 11.14 -16.37
N LEU A 344 31.68 11.13 -17.07
CA LEU A 344 31.92 10.27 -18.24
C LEU A 344 32.28 8.84 -17.81
N CYS A 345 31.65 7.86 -18.44
CA CYS A 345 32.01 6.46 -18.31
C CYS A 345 33.25 6.13 -19.13
N LYS A 346 34.30 5.59 -18.49
CA LYS A 346 35.61 5.33 -19.10
C LYS A 346 35.96 3.84 -19.21
N SER A 347 35.03 2.96 -18.84
CA SER A 347 35.29 1.53 -18.73
C SER A 347 34.01 0.73 -18.89
N PRO A 348 34.10 -0.59 -19.14
CA PRO A 348 32.93 -1.44 -19.35
C PRO A 348 31.95 -1.39 -18.17
N VAL A 349 30.65 -1.47 -18.48
CA VAL A 349 29.54 -1.36 -17.52
C VAL A 349 28.88 -2.73 -17.35
N VAL A 350 28.55 -3.09 -16.10
CA VAL A 350 27.67 -4.24 -15.83
C VAL A 350 26.22 -3.80 -16.03
N THR A 351 25.47 -4.51 -16.86
CA THR A 351 24.05 -4.22 -17.08
C THR A 351 23.14 -5.18 -16.33
N GLU A 352 23.54 -6.43 -16.15
CA GLU A 352 22.69 -7.45 -15.54
C GLU A 352 22.51 -7.21 -14.02
N PRO A 353 21.26 -7.22 -13.51
CA PRO A 353 20.96 -7.16 -12.07
C PRO A 353 21.75 -8.16 -11.23
N GLN A 354 22.32 -7.70 -10.12
CA GLN A 354 23.15 -8.49 -9.19
C GLN A 354 22.40 -8.82 -7.88
N LEU A 355 21.10 -9.06 -7.96
CA LEU A 355 20.25 -9.31 -6.78
C LEU A 355 20.26 -10.77 -6.36
N LEU A 356 20.22 -11.06 -5.06
CA LEU A 356 20.04 -12.43 -4.58
C LEU A 356 18.68 -12.97 -5.04
N GLY A 357 18.67 -14.14 -5.68
CA GLY A 357 17.44 -14.72 -6.25
C GLY A 357 16.99 -14.08 -7.58
N TYR A 358 17.86 -13.32 -8.24
CA TYR A 358 17.73 -12.98 -9.66
C TYR A 358 18.25 -14.13 -10.53
N TYR A 359 17.44 -14.51 -11.53
CA TYR A 359 17.68 -15.64 -12.43
C TYR A 359 17.51 -15.24 -13.92
N GLY A 360 17.73 -13.96 -14.22
CA GLY A 360 17.56 -13.40 -15.56
C GLY A 360 16.19 -12.75 -15.82
N GLU A 361 16.07 -12.15 -17.00
CA GLU A 361 14.89 -11.39 -17.44
C GLU A 361 13.75 -12.30 -17.92
N LYS A 362 14.07 -13.54 -18.32
CA LYS A 362 13.06 -14.51 -18.77
C LYS A 362 12.19 -14.90 -17.57
N LYS A 363 10.91 -14.54 -17.65
CA LYS A 363 9.91 -14.96 -16.66
C LYS A 363 9.86 -16.50 -16.66
N ILE A 364 10.36 -17.13 -15.61
CA ILE A 364 10.23 -18.57 -15.42
C ILE A 364 8.74 -18.85 -15.19
N GLU A 365 8.16 -19.75 -15.97
CA GLU A 365 6.79 -20.19 -15.77
C GLU A 365 6.70 -21.02 -14.48
N GLY A 366 5.91 -20.53 -13.53
CA GLY A 366 5.59 -21.22 -12.30
C GLY A 366 6.19 -20.65 -11.02
N ASN A 367 5.92 -21.34 -9.93
CA ASN A 367 6.33 -20.92 -8.60
C ASN A 367 7.69 -21.48 -8.24
N ARG A 368 8.51 -20.64 -7.59
CA ARG A 368 9.83 -21.03 -7.07
C ARG A 368 9.74 -22.02 -5.91
N VAL A 369 8.58 -22.11 -5.27
CA VAL A 369 8.34 -23.00 -4.14
C VAL A 369 7.37 -24.07 -4.60
N ASN A 370 7.72 -25.35 -4.47
CA ASN A 370 6.78 -26.43 -4.74
C ASN A 370 5.52 -26.25 -3.88
N GLN A 371 4.36 -26.16 -4.54
CA GLN A 371 3.06 -26.00 -3.90
C GLN A 371 2.17 -27.24 -4.02
N ASP A 372 2.64 -28.37 -4.58
CA ASP A 372 1.80 -29.51 -4.94
C ASP A 372 0.95 -30.03 -3.77
N ALA A 373 1.56 -30.19 -2.60
CA ALA A 373 0.86 -30.61 -1.39
C ALA A 373 -0.19 -29.57 -0.93
N ASN A 374 0.15 -28.28 -1.00
CA ASN A 374 -0.76 -27.19 -0.61
C ASN A 374 -1.92 -27.05 -1.62
N LEU A 375 -1.65 -27.19 -2.91
CA LEU A 375 -2.65 -27.17 -3.98
C LEU A 375 -3.60 -28.37 -3.85
N ALA A 376 -3.07 -29.56 -3.56
CA ALA A 376 -3.89 -30.75 -3.30
C ALA A 376 -4.78 -30.57 -2.06
N ALA A 377 -4.24 -29.99 -0.98
CA ALA A 377 -4.99 -29.67 0.23
C ALA A 377 -6.08 -28.61 -0.04
N ALA A 378 -5.77 -27.56 -0.80
CA ALA A 378 -6.71 -26.53 -1.20
C ALA A 378 -7.87 -27.11 -2.03
N VAL A 379 -7.57 -27.90 -3.07
CA VAL A 379 -8.58 -28.58 -3.91
C VAL A 379 -9.50 -29.44 -3.05
N LYS A 380 -8.93 -30.27 -2.17
CA LYS A 380 -9.70 -31.14 -1.26
C LYS A 380 -10.65 -30.33 -0.38
N MET A 381 -10.17 -29.20 0.17
CA MET A 381 -10.98 -28.34 1.03
C MET A 381 -12.09 -27.62 0.24
N ILE A 382 -11.80 -27.12 -0.96
CA ILE A 382 -12.79 -26.47 -1.85
C ILE A 382 -13.89 -27.46 -2.25
N ASN A 383 -13.51 -28.68 -2.68
CA ASN A 383 -14.47 -29.70 -3.08
C ASN A 383 -15.32 -30.18 -1.90
N LYS A 384 -14.78 -30.22 -0.67
CA LYS A 384 -15.54 -30.63 0.54
C LYS A 384 -16.48 -29.56 1.07
N ALA A 385 -16.18 -28.28 0.85
CA ALA A 385 -16.93 -27.15 1.39
C ALA A 385 -18.41 -27.17 0.97
N LYS A 386 -19.32 -26.77 1.86
CA LYS A 386 -20.76 -26.62 1.56
C LYS A 386 -21.14 -25.16 1.32
N LYS A 387 -20.51 -24.23 2.05
CA LYS A 387 -20.74 -22.78 2.00
C LYS A 387 -19.41 -22.04 1.67
N PRO A 388 -18.74 -22.33 0.53
CA PRO A 388 -17.52 -21.63 0.20
C PRO A 388 -17.79 -20.17 -0.17
N LEU A 389 -16.76 -19.35 -0.01
CA LEU A 389 -16.73 -17.95 -0.42
C LEU A 389 -15.34 -17.62 -0.96
N ILE A 390 -15.28 -16.98 -2.12
CA ILE A 390 -14.04 -16.38 -2.61
C ILE A 390 -13.93 -14.95 -2.09
N PHE A 391 -12.77 -14.61 -1.54
CA PHE A 391 -12.39 -13.26 -1.16
C PHE A 391 -11.19 -12.81 -2.01
N ALA A 392 -11.46 -11.96 -3.00
CA ALA A 392 -10.46 -11.45 -3.93
C ALA A 392 -9.94 -10.06 -3.52
N GLY A 393 -8.62 -9.90 -3.50
CA GLY A 393 -7.94 -8.62 -3.29
C GLY A 393 -7.29 -8.08 -4.56
N ALA A 394 -6.44 -7.07 -4.41
CA ALA A 394 -5.70 -6.46 -5.52
C ALA A 394 -4.83 -7.48 -6.29
N GLY A 395 -4.24 -8.46 -5.59
CA GLY A 395 -3.40 -9.49 -6.20
C GLY A 395 -4.17 -10.51 -7.04
N ALA A 396 -5.50 -10.40 -7.14
CA ALA A 396 -6.31 -11.20 -8.05
C ALA A 396 -6.66 -10.46 -9.36
N GLN A 397 -6.34 -9.16 -9.49
CA GLN A 397 -6.71 -8.39 -10.70
C GLN A 397 -6.09 -8.95 -11.98
N HIS A 398 -4.83 -9.40 -11.94
CA HIS A 398 -4.18 -10.05 -13.08
C HIS A 398 -4.59 -11.52 -13.29
N ALA A 399 -5.44 -12.06 -12.42
CA ALA A 399 -5.97 -13.42 -12.41
C ALA A 399 -7.51 -13.43 -12.55
N SER A 400 -8.10 -12.36 -13.11
CA SER A 400 -9.55 -12.17 -13.19
C SER A 400 -10.25 -13.28 -13.99
N GLU A 401 -9.64 -13.78 -15.06
CA GLU A 401 -10.18 -14.88 -15.87
C GLU A 401 -10.20 -16.20 -15.10
N GLU A 402 -9.09 -16.56 -14.43
CA GLU A 402 -9.00 -17.76 -13.62
C GLU A 402 -9.92 -17.70 -12.39
N LEU A 403 -10.04 -16.53 -11.76
CA LEU A 403 -11.01 -16.25 -10.70
C LEU A 403 -12.44 -16.50 -11.20
N ARG A 404 -12.80 -15.95 -12.37
CA ARG A 404 -14.12 -16.15 -12.98
C ARG A 404 -14.39 -17.63 -13.29
N ALA A 405 -13.39 -18.33 -13.84
CA ALA A 405 -13.47 -19.76 -14.11
C ALA A 405 -13.72 -20.57 -12.83
N LEU A 406 -12.95 -20.30 -11.75
CA LEU A 406 -13.12 -20.97 -10.47
C LEU A 406 -14.51 -20.73 -9.88
N ALA A 407 -14.94 -19.48 -9.84
CA ALA A 407 -16.23 -19.07 -9.30
C ALA A 407 -17.38 -19.77 -10.03
N ARG A 408 -17.35 -19.81 -11.38
CA ARG A 408 -18.41 -20.43 -12.19
C ARG A 408 -18.39 -21.95 -12.10
N GLN A 409 -17.23 -22.59 -12.25
CA GLN A 409 -17.10 -24.05 -12.22
C GLN A 409 -17.52 -24.63 -10.88
N ALA A 410 -17.08 -24.06 -9.76
CA ALA A 410 -17.45 -24.53 -8.42
C ALA A 410 -18.71 -23.89 -7.85
N ASN A 411 -19.36 -22.99 -8.62
CA ASN A 411 -20.55 -22.23 -8.23
C ASN A 411 -20.36 -21.46 -6.90
N ILE A 412 -19.21 -20.80 -6.74
CA ILE A 412 -18.80 -20.13 -5.50
C ILE A 412 -19.06 -18.61 -5.60
N PRO A 413 -19.75 -18.00 -4.62
CA PRO A 413 -19.92 -16.55 -4.57
C PRO A 413 -18.58 -15.83 -4.36
N VAL A 414 -18.46 -14.62 -4.90
CA VAL A 414 -17.23 -13.83 -4.86
C VAL A 414 -17.48 -12.50 -4.15
N THR A 415 -16.61 -12.13 -3.22
CA THR A 415 -16.54 -10.78 -2.66
C THR A 415 -15.15 -10.21 -2.83
N THR A 416 -15.05 -8.89 -2.93
CA THR A 416 -13.79 -8.18 -3.20
C THR A 416 -13.43 -7.23 -2.05
N SER A 417 -12.14 -6.96 -1.86
CA SER A 417 -11.73 -5.77 -1.11
C SER A 417 -11.94 -4.52 -1.96
N LEU A 418 -11.81 -3.32 -1.36
CA LEU A 418 -11.83 -2.06 -2.12
C LEU A 418 -10.83 -2.08 -3.29
N GLN A 419 -9.60 -2.57 -3.06
CA GLN A 419 -8.55 -2.64 -4.09
C GLN A 419 -8.72 -3.84 -5.04
N GLY A 420 -9.62 -4.78 -4.73
CA GLY A 420 -9.94 -5.93 -5.60
C GLY A 420 -11.16 -5.69 -6.49
N MET A 421 -11.83 -4.53 -6.37
CA MET A 421 -12.95 -4.19 -7.25
C MET A 421 -12.49 -4.17 -8.72
N GLY A 422 -13.33 -4.66 -9.62
CA GLY A 422 -12.98 -4.91 -11.04
C GLY A 422 -12.29 -6.25 -11.30
N ALA A 423 -11.83 -6.99 -10.28
CA ALA A 423 -11.30 -8.35 -10.50
C ALA A 423 -12.40 -9.39 -10.83
N PHE A 424 -13.66 -9.08 -10.50
CA PHE A 424 -14.83 -9.91 -10.77
C PHE A 424 -16.02 -9.03 -11.12
N ASP A 425 -16.79 -9.42 -12.14
CA ASP A 425 -17.92 -8.63 -12.63
C ASP A 425 -19.04 -8.58 -11.59
N GLU A 426 -19.32 -7.39 -11.05
CA GLU A 426 -20.37 -7.19 -10.04
C GLU A 426 -21.79 -7.37 -10.56
N ARG A 427 -21.98 -7.44 -11.88
CA ARG A 427 -23.27 -7.76 -12.50
C ARG A 427 -23.56 -9.26 -12.46
N ASP A 428 -22.53 -10.10 -12.23
CA ASP A 428 -22.70 -11.55 -12.13
C ASP A 428 -23.48 -11.90 -10.84
N SER A 429 -24.39 -12.87 -10.96
CA SER A 429 -25.22 -13.37 -9.85
C SER A 429 -24.40 -13.84 -8.64
N LEU A 430 -23.17 -14.31 -8.87
CA LEU A 430 -22.23 -14.78 -7.85
C LEU A 430 -21.55 -13.63 -7.08
N SER A 431 -21.59 -12.39 -7.58
CA SER A 431 -20.90 -11.27 -6.91
C SER A 431 -21.64 -10.83 -5.64
N LEU A 432 -20.92 -10.68 -4.54
CA LEU A 432 -21.41 -10.11 -3.27
C LEU A 432 -20.95 -8.65 -3.08
N HIS A 433 -20.35 -8.05 -4.12
CA HIS A 433 -19.71 -6.73 -4.06
C HIS A 433 -18.60 -6.66 -2.98
N MET A 434 -18.16 -5.44 -2.67
CA MET A 434 -17.15 -5.17 -1.65
C MET A 434 -17.58 -5.61 -0.24
N LEU A 435 -16.69 -6.26 0.53
CA LEU A 435 -16.84 -6.50 1.98
C LEU A 435 -16.05 -5.49 2.83
N GLY A 436 -16.30 -5.48 4.14
CA GLY A 436 -15.55 -4.72 5.14
C GLY A 436 -16.39 -3.68 5.87
N MET A 437 -15.73 -2.72 6.52
CA MET A 437 -16.33 -1.67 7.37
C MET A 437 -17.48 -0.94 6.69
N HIS A 438 -17.31 -0.59 5.40
CA HIS A 438 -18.32 0.05 4.56
C HIS A 438 -18.73 -0.85 3.38
N GLY A 439 -18.49 -2.15 3.48
CA GLY A 439 -18.90 -3.12 2.48
C GLY A 439 -20.40 -3.45 2.55
N SER A 440 -20.82 -4.35 1.68
CA SER A 440 -22.17 -4.84 1.65
C SER A 440 -22.45 -5.72 2.88
N VAL A 441 -23.65 -5.58 3.46
CA VAL A 441 -24.06 -6.37 4.61
C VAL A 441 -24.12 -7.87 4.27
N TYR A 442 -24.50 -8.20 3.02
CA TYR A 442 -24.57 -9.58 2.55
C TYR A 442 -23.19 -10.20 2.33
N ALA A 443 -22.18 -9.46 1.85
CA ALA A 443 -20.80 -9.96 1.82
C ALA A 443 -20.24 -10.19 3.22
N ASN A 444 -20.44 -9.24 4.13
CA ASN A 444 -20.00 -9.37 5.52
C ASN A 444 -20.65 -10.58 6.22
N LYS A 445 -21.95 -10.79 6.01
CA LYS A 445 -22.64 -11.99 6.52
C LYS A 445 -22.14 -13.28 5.87
N ALA A 446 -21.90 -13.26 4.56
CA ALA A 446 -21.33 -14.41 3.86
C ALA A 446 -19.95 -14.79 4.42
N MET A 447 -19.08 -13.81 4.64
CA MET A 447 -17.75 -14.00 5.22
C MET A 447 -17.80 -14.64 6.62
N GLN A 448 -18.78 -14.24 7.44
CA GLN A 448 -18.95 -14.80 8.77
C GLN A 448 -19.54 -16.23 8.76
N ASP A 449 -20.40 -16.53 7.80
CA ASP A 449 -21.13 -17.80 7.72
C ASP A 449 -20.49 -18.85 6.80
N ALA A 450 -19.49 -18.47 5.99
CA ALA A 450 -18.78 -19.37 5.10
C ALA A 450 -18.03 -20.46 5.89
N ASP A 451 -18.05 -21.70 5.39
CA ASP A 451 -17.25 -22.79 5.97
C ASP A 451 -15.87 -22.93 5.32
N CYS A 452 -15.68 -22.38 4.14
CA CYS A 452 -14.41 -22.32 3.43
C CYS A 452 -14.22 -20.93 2.81
N ILE A 453 -13.15 -20.23 3.19
CA ILE A 453 -12.79 -18.94 2.62
C ILE A 453 -11.57 -19.12 1.72
N ILE A 454 -11.73 -18.79 0.44
CA ILE A 454 -10.70 -18.87 -0.57
C ILE A 454 -10.18 -17.45 -0.80
N THR A 455 -9.07 -17.12 -0.16
CA THR A 455 -8.48 -15.77 -0.21
C THR A 455 -7.49 -15.70 -1.35
N LEU A 456 -7.71 -14.79 -2.29
CA LEU A 456 -6.92 -14.62 -3.50
C LEU A 456 -6.27 -13.23 -3.51
N GLY A 457 -4.96 -13.16 -3.24
CA GLY A 457 -4.19 -11.92 -3.34
C GLY A 457 -4.69 -10.80 -2.42
N ALA A 458 -5.11 -11.13 -1.19
CA ALA A 458 -5.60 -10.18 -0.19
C ALA A 458 -4.87 -10.32 1.16
N ARG A 459 -4.74 -9.21 1.91
CA ARG A 459 -3.91 -9.12 3.13
C ARG A 459 -4.66 -9.00 4.46
N PHE A 460 -5.95 -9.35 4.51
CA PHE A 460 -6.80 -9.30 5.71
C PHE A 460 -6.67 -7.98 6.51
N ASP A 461 -6.81 -6.86 5.82
CA ASP A 461 -6.72 -5.52 6.39
C ASP A 461 -7.73 -5.30 7.54
N ASP A 462 -7.44 -4.36 8.45
CA ASP A 462 -8.32 -4.08 9.61
C ASP A 462 -9.68 -3.51 9.18
N ARG A 463 -9.75 -2.78 8.07
CA ARG A 463 -10.99 -2.29 7.46
C ARG A 463 -11.81 -3.41 6.83
N VAL A 464 -11.20 -4.56 6.55
CA VAL A 464 -11.89 -5.77 6.07
C VAL A 464 -12.35 -6.63 7.23
N THR A 465 -11.45 -6.93 8.17
CA THR A 465 -11.67 -7.92 9.22
C THR A 465 -12.50 -7.41 10.40
N GLY A 466 -12.49 -6.10 10.64
CA GLY A 466 -13.07 -5.51 11.84
C GLY A 466 -12.41 -6.11 13.09
N ARG A 467 -13.18 -6.73 13.97
CA ARG A 467 -12.64 -7.40 15.16
C ARG A 467 -12.11 -8.78 14.81
N VAL A 468 -10.79 -8.91 14.63
CA VAL A 468 -10.09 -10.14 14.24
C VAL A 468 -10.49 -11.40 15.05
N PRO A 469 -10.66 -11.38 16.38
CA PRO A 469 -11.14 -12.54 17.14
C PRO A 469 -12.49 -13.09 16.67
N ASP A 470 -13.36 -12.24 16.11
CA ASP A 470 -14.68 -12.63 15.61
C ASP A 470 -14.72 -12.85 14.12
N PHE A 471 -13.64 -12.59 13.41
CA PHE A 471 -13.62 -12.72 11.97
C PHE A 471 -13.75 -14.19 11.55
N ALA A 472 -14.62 -14.47 10.57
CA ALA A 472 -14.76 -15.77 9.92
C ALA A 472 -15.01 -16.95 10.90
N ARG A 473 -15.92 -16.77 11.87
CA ARG A 473 -16.21 -17.76 12.92
C ARG A 473 -16.55 -19.14 12.38
N GLU A 474 -17.40 -19.22 11.35
CA GLU A 474 -17.80 -20.51 10.79
C GLU A 474 -16.67 -21.22 10.04
N ALA A 475 -15.77 -20.49 9.37
CA ALA A 475 -14.60 -21.07 8.72
C ALA A 475 -13.60 -21.60 9.76
N ARG A 476 -13.35 -20.85 10.83
CA ARG A 476 -12.49 -21.30 11.96
C ARG A 476 -13.06 -22.54 12.64
N ARG A 477 -14.37 -22.57 12.87
CA ARG A 477 -15.06 -23.76 13.39
C ARG A 477 -14.94 -24.93 12.41
N ALA A 478 -15.18 -24.71 11.13
CA ALA A 478 -15.07 -25.73 10.08
C ALA A 478 -13.65 -26.32 9.96
N SER A 479 -12.62 -25.52 10.20
CA SER A 479 -11.22 -25.95 10.32
C SER A 479 -11.04 -26.95 11.46
N THR A 480 -11.50 -26.61 12.68
CA THR A 480 -11.40 -27.52 13.84
C THR A 480 -12.17 -28.83 13.63
N GLU A 481 -13.25 -28.80 12.86
CA GLU A 481 -14.08 -29.96 12.50
C GLU A 481 -13.55 -30.70 11.23
N GLY A 482 -12.44 -30.25 10.65
CA GLY A 482 -11.82 -30.85 9.47
C GLY A 482 -12.68 -30.83 8.21
N ARG A 483 -13.65 -29.92 8.10
CA ARG A 483 -14.62 -29.82 7.00
C ARG A 483 -14.52 -28.54 6.17
N GLY A 484 -13.62 -27.64 6.52
CA GLY A 484 -13.41 -26.37 5.85
C GLY A 484 -12.22 -25.61 6.45
N GLY A 485 -12.22 -24.29 6.35
CA GLY A 485 -11.12 -23.46 6.82
C GLY A 485 -10.85 -22.23 5.94
N ILE A 486 -9.65 -21.69 6.06
CA ILE A 486 -9.18 -20.53 5.30
C ILE A 486 -8.01 -20.96 4.43
N ILE A 487 -8.18 -20.81 3.12
CA ILE A 487 -7.14 -21.01 2.12
C ILE A 487 -6.62 -19.62 1.72
N HIS A 488 -5.30 -19.44 1.72
CA HIS A 488 -4.67 -18.16 1.43
C HIS A 488 -3.67 -18.30 0.28
N PHE A 489 -4.07 -17.83 -0.90
CA PHE A 489 -3.21 -17.66 -2.08
C PHE A 489 -2.53 -16.30 -2.00
N GLU A 490 -1.21 -16.29 -1.90
CA GLU A 490 -0.44 -15.07 -1.64
C GLU A 490 0.98 -15.19 -2.19
N ILE A 491 1.47 -14.13 -2.83
CA ILE A 491 2.78 -14.13 -3.47
C ILE A 491 3.91 -13.99 -2.45
N THR A 492 3.65 -13.39 -1.28
CA THR A 492 4.65 -13.22 -0.22
C THR A 492 4.31 -13.95 1.08
N GLY A 493 5.24 -14.77 1.57
CA GLY A 493 5.10 -15.42 2.87
C GLY A 493 4.94 -14.46 4.05
N LYS A 494 5.27 -13.17 3.90
CA LYS A 494 5.12 -12.14 4.94
C LYS A 494 3.66 -11.83 5.29
N GLN A 495 2.70 -12.08 4.38
CA GLN A 495 1.29 -11.74 4.61
C GLN A 495 0.47 -12.95 5.07
N VAL A 496 0.92 -14.16 4.78
CA VAL A 496 0.23 -15.39 5.19
C VAL A 496 0.31 -15.55 6.71
N GLY A 497 -0.84 -15.79 7.34
CA GLY A 497 -0.92 -16.00 8.80
C GLY A 497 -0.61 -14.75 9.64
N LYS A 498 -0.38 -13.59 9.02
CA LYS A 498 -0.01 -12.35 9.71
C LYS A 498 -1.13 -11.81 10.60
N ILE A 499 -2.36 -11.80 10.09
CA ILE A 499 -3.55 -11.27 10.80
C ILE A 499 -4.51 -12.39 11.14
N VAL A 500 -4.84 -13.22 10.14
CA VAL A 500 -5.73 -14.37 10.30
C VAL A 500 -4.92 -15.63 9.97
N PRO A 501 -4.92 -16.65 10.85
CA PRO A 501 -4.30 -17.94 10.55
C PRO A 501 -4.92 -18.57 9.30
N ALA A 502 -4.08 -19.12 8.43
CA ALA A 502 -4.51 -19.87 7.26
C ALA A 502 -4.33 -21.37 7.52
N ASP A 503 -5.32 -22.17 7.14
CA ASP A 503 -5.28 -23.63 7.21
C ASP A 503 -4.45 -24.20 6.05
N VAL A 504 -4.54 -23.57 4.88
CA VAL A 504 -3.74 -23.89 3.70
C VAL A 504 -3.15 -22.61 3.14
N ALA A 505 -1.82 -22.54 3.10
CA ALA A 505 -1.08 -21.44 2.51
C ALA A 505 -0.55 -21.85 1.13
N VAL A 506 -1.01 -21.19 0.08
CA VAL A 506 -0.53 -21.42 -1.29
C VAL A 506 0.33 -20.21 -1.70
N LEU A 507 1.63 -20.41 -1.70
CA LEU A 507 2.58 -19.34 -2.01
C LEU A 507 2.79 -19.18 -3.52
N GLY A 508 3.04 -17.94 -3.93
CA GLY A 508 3.41 -17.60 -5.30
C GLY A 508 2.29 -16.91 -6.08
N ASP A 509 2.44 -16.89 -7.40
CA ASP A 509 1.53 -16.13 -8.25
C ASP A 509 0.11 -16.71 -8.23
N THR A 510 -0.88 -15.86 -8.00
CA THR A 510 -2.28 -16.30 -7.86
C THR A 510 -2.81 -16.86 -9.16
N LYS A 511 -2.52 -16.21 -10.30
CA LYS A 511 -2.93 -16.68 -11.63
C LYS A 511 -2.41 -18.09 -11.91
N TYR A 512 -1.10 -18.27 -11.79
CA TYR A 512 -0.46 -19.56 -12.01
C TYR A 512 -1.05 -20.65 -11.09
N ASN A 513 -1.17 -20.38 -9.78
CA ASN A 513 -1.72 -21.34 -8.83
C ASN A 513 -3.17 -21.72 -9.13
N LEU A 514 -4.00 -20.77 -9.57
CA LEU A 514 -5.37 -21.06 -9.97
C LEU A 514 -5.43 -21.97 -11.20
N GLN A 515 -4.57 -21.74 -12.20
CA GLN A 515 -4.48 -22.61 -13.39
C GLN A 515 -4.17 -24.07 -13.01
N GLN A 516 -3.35 -24.30 -11.97
CA GLN A 516 -3.00 -25.65 -11.52
C GLN A 516 -4.15 -26.38 -10.80
N ILE A 517 -5.05 -25.66 -10.14
CA ILE A 517 -6.16 -26.28 -9.39
C ILE A 517 -7.42 -26.43 -10.24
N LEU A 518 -7.68 -25.52 -11.19
CA LEU A 518 -8.92 -25.49 -11.98
C LEU A 518 -9.33 -26.86 -12.58
N PRO A 519 -8.42 -27.65 -13.17
CA PRO A 519 -8.76 -28.97 -13.71
C PRO A 519 -9.24 -29.99 -12.66
N LYS A 520 -8.96 -29.75 -11.38
CA LYS A 520 -9.23 -30.65 -10.25
C LYS A 520 -10.45 -30.21 -9.42
N ILE A 521 -11.07 -29.08 -9.78
CA ILE A 521 -12.23 -28.53 -9.07
C ILE A 521 -13.52 -29.20 -9.55
N GLU A 522 -14.31 -29.69 -8.59
CA GLU A 522 -15.59 -30.34 -8.88
C GLU A 522 -16.72 -29.32 -9.01
N THR A 523 -17.61 -29.53 -9.99
CA THR A 523 -18.87 -28.78 -10.08
C THR A 523 -19.86 -29.30 -9.03
N LYS A 524 -20.42 -28.40 -8.21
CA LYS A 524 -21.41 -28.77 -7.18
C LYS A 524 -22.59 -27.79 -7.18
N PRO A 525 -23.84 -28.29 -7.12
CA PRO A 525 -24.97 -27.43 -6.83
C PRO A 525 -24.88 -26.93 -5.38
N ARG A 526 -25.08 -25.63 -5.18
CA ARG A 526 -25.01 -24.96 -3.86
C ARG A 526 -26.29 -24.20 -3.55
N THR A 527 -27.44 -24.79 -3.91
CA THR A 527 -28.76 -24.14 -3.94
C THR A 527 -29.13 -23.49 -2.60
N GLU A 528 -28.98 -24.21 -1.49
CA GLU A 528 -29.30 -23.67 -0.15
C GLU A 528 -28.39 -22.49 0.24
N TRP A 529 -27.12 -22.55 -0.14
CA TRP A 529 -26.19 -21.45 0.13
C TRP A 529 -26.56 -20.22 -0.68
N HIS A 530 -26.79 -20.39 -1.98
CA HIS A 530 -27.23 -19.30 -2.87
C HIS A 530 -28.58 -18.72 -2.45
N LYS A 531 -29.56 -19.55 -2.08
CA LYS A 531 -30.86 -19.09 -1.58
C LYS A 531 -30.71 -18.18 -0.36
N LYS A 532 -29.83 -18.54 0.58
CA LYS A 532 -29.50 -17.73 1.76
C LYS A 532 -28.86 -16.40 1.37
N LEU A 533 -27.88 -16.42 0.47
CA LEU A 533 -27.19 -15.21 0.00
C LEU A 533 -28.12 -14.25 -0.76
N GLN A 534 -28.98 -14.77 -1.64
CA GLN A 534 -29.97 -13.96 -2.36
C GLN A 534 -31.00 -13.36 -1.39
N GLY A 535 -31.41 -14.12 -0.36
CA GLY A 535 -32.25 -13.59 0.72
C GLY A 535 -31.60 -12.41 1.46
N TRP A 536 -30.28 -12.45 1.68
CA TRP A 536 -29.56 -11.32 2.28
C TRP A 536 -29.38 -10.15 1.32
N LYS A 537 -29.07 -10.38 0.05
CA LYS A 537 -28.99 -9.32 -0.98
C LYS A 537 -30.30 -8.55 -1.08
N ALA A 538 -31.43 -9.25 -1.13
CA ALA A 538 -32.75 -8.63 -1.22
C ALA A 538 -33.11 -7.82 0.04
N ARG A 539 -32.72 -8.32 1.22
CA ARG A 539 -33.02 -7.68 2.51
C ARG A 539 -32.13 -6.47 2.80
N TYR A 540 -30.86 -6.52 2.41
CA TYR A 540 -29.86 -5.52 2.77
C TYR A 540 -29.11 -4.93 1.56
N PRO A 541 -29.81 -4.39 0.55
CA PRO A 541 -29.12 -3.68 -0.53
C PRO A 541 -28.56 -2.35 -0.01
N PHE A 542 -27.63 -1.74 -0.74
CA PHE A 542 -27.22 -0.37 -0.48
C PHE A 542 -28.43 0.56 -0.64
N ARG A 543 -28.77 1.31 0.42
CA ARG A 543 -29.92 2.23 0.46
C ARG A 543 -29.50 3.54 1.11
N TYR A 544 -30.13 4.61 0.67
CA TYR A 544 -30.01 5.93 1.28
C TYR A 544 -31.37 6.64 1.20
N ARG A 545 -31.58 7.64 2.07
CA ARG A 545 -32.80 8.45 2.04
C ARG A 545 -32.73 9.44 0.87
N PRO A 546 -33.69 9.46 -0.06
CA PRO A 546 -33.73 10.45 -1.14
C PRO A 546 -33.77 11.89 -0.61
N ALA A 547 -33.33 12.85 -1.44
CA ALA A 547 -33.48 14.26 -1.14
C ALA A 547 -34.97 14.65 -1.14
N ALA A 548 -35.36 15.55 -0.23
CA ALA A 548 -36.69 16.17 -0.28
C ALA A 548 -36.77 17.14 -1.48
N PRO A 549 -37.97 17.46 -2.00
CA PRO A 549 -38.13 18.48 -3.03
C PRO A 549 -37.46 19.80 -2.62
N GLY A 550 -36.65 20.38 -3.51
CA GLY A 550 -35.89 21.61 -3.25
C GLY A 550 -34.64 21.46 -2.36
N ALA A 551 -34.35 20.28 -1.80
CA ALA A 551 -33.15 20.04 -1.01
C ALA A 551 -31.93 19.68 -1.89
N PRO A 552 -30.70 19.88 -1.38
CA PRO A 552 -29.48 19.49 -2.09
C PRO A 552 -29.45 18.00 -2.47
N MET A 553 -28.83 17.70 -3.61
CA MET A 553 -28.70 16.34 -4.12
C MET A 553 -27.92 15.44 -3.16
N LYS A 554 -28.34 14.17 -3.03
CA LYS A 554 -27.59 13.16 -2.29
C LYS A 554 -26.39 12.69 -3.13
N ALA A 555 -25.20 12.65 -2.55
CA ALA A 555 -23.99 12.23 -3.25
C ALA A 555 -24.09 10.80 -3.83
N GLN A 556 -24.80 9.90 -3.15
CA GLN A 556 -25.10 8.56 -3.67
C GLN A 556 -25.84 8.60 -5.02
N ARG A 557 -26.80 9.53 -5.17
CA ARG A 557 -27.57 9.70 -6.41
C ARG A 557 -26.67 10.14 -7.57
N VAL A 558 -25.65 10.96 -7.30
CA VAL A 558 -24.66 11.40 -8.29
C VAL A 558 -23.89 10.19 -8.83
N ILE A 559 -23.41 9.31 -7.95
CA ILE A 559 -22.68 8.09 -8.36
C ILE A 559 -23.58 7.13 -9.14
N GLU A 560 -24.82 6.92 -8.69
CA GLU A 560 -25.78 6.08 -9.42
C GLU A 560 -26.07 6.62 -10.82
N GLU A 561 -26.16 7.94 -10.96
CA GLU A 561 -26.38 8.58 -12.25
C GLU A 561 -25.16 8.46 -13.15
N LEU A 562 -23.96 8.67 -12.61
CA LEU A 562 -22.70 8.42 -13.31
C LEU A 562 -22.67 6.98 -13.84
N TYR A 563 -22.93 5.99 -12.99
CA TYR A 563 -22.97 4.59 -13.40
C TYR A 563 -24.01 4.34 -14.51
N LYS A 564 -25.21 4.91 -14.41
CA LYS A 564 -26.25 4.75 -15.45
C LYS A 564 -25.78 5.25 -16.82
N GLN A 565 -25.07 6.38 -16.85
CA GLN A 565 -24.59 7.00 -18.08
C GLN A 565 -23.34 6.29 -18.64
N THR A 566 -22.55 5.65 -17.78
CA THR A 566 -21.33 4.94 -18.20
C THR A 566 -21.50 3.42 -18.32
N LYS A 567 -22.64 2.84 -17.92
CA LYS A 567 -22.82 1.39 -17.93
C LYS A 567 -22.63 0.82 -19.34
N GLY A 568 -21.92 -0.29 -19.43
CA GLY A 568 -21.66 -0.99 -20.70
C GLY A 568 -20.48 -0.43 -21.50
N ARG A 569 -19.79 0.58 -20.97
CA ARG A 569 -18.49 1.02 -21.47
C ARG A 569 -17.37 0.29 -20.72
N ASP A 570 -16.35 -0.12 -21.48
CA ASP A 570 -15.17 -0.82 -20.96
C ASP A 570 -13.94 0.11 -20.84
N ASP A 571 -14.07 1.38 -21.25
CA ASP A 571 -13.01 2.39 -21.28
C ASP A 571 -13.08 3.40 -20.12
N VAL A 572 -13.83 3.07 -19.06
CA VAL A 572 -14.11 3.99 -17.96
C VAL A 572 -13.23 3.68 -16.75
N LEU A 573 -12.28 4.58 -16.47
CA LEU A 573 -11.45 4.55 -15.28
C LEU A 573 -11.97 5.55 -14.24
N ILE A 574 -12.15 5.09 -13.00
CA ILE A 574 -12.63 5.92 -11.89
C ILE A 574 -11.53 6.07 -10.83
N THR A 575 -11.11 7.30 -10.59
CA THR A 575 -10.23 7.66 -9.47
C THR A 575 -11.02 8.40 -8.40
N THR A 576 -10.59 8.29 -7.14
CA THR A 576 -11.23 8.98 -6.02
C THR A 576 -10.18 9.60 -5.11
N GLY A 577 -10.51 10.71 -4.44
CA GLY A 577 -9.80 11.10 -3.22
C GLY A 577 -10.15 10.17 -2.05
N VAL A 578 -9.76 10.54 -0.83
CA VAL A 578 -10.09 9.76 0.38
C VAL A 578 -11.23 10.44 1.14
N GLY A 579 -12.30 9.70 1.45
CA GLY A 579 -13.46 10.25 2.17
C GLY A 579 -14.76 9.51 1.91
N GLN A 580 -15.89 10.13 2.26
CA GLN A 580 -17.21 9.52 2.06
C GLN A 580 -17.51 9.25 0.57
N HIS A 581 -17.08 10.15 -0.32
CA HIS A 581 -17.25 9.99 -1.77
C HIS A 581 -16.56 8.74 -2.32
N GLN A 582 -15.41 8.34 -1.74
CA GLN A 582 -14.73 7.10 -2.09
C GLN A 582 -15.62 5.88 -1.80
N MET A 583 -16.23 5.85 -0.61
CA MET A 583 -17.09 4.75 -0.21
C MET A 583 -18.39 4.73 -1.01
N TRP A 584 -18.96 5.89 -1.32
CA TRP A 584 -20.15 5.97 -2.18
C TRP A 584 -19.84 5.52 -3.61
N ALA A 585 -18.68 5.88 -4.17
CA ALA A 585 -18.21 5.33 -5.44
C ALA A 585 -18.13 3.79 -5.39
N ALA A 586 -17.46 3.24 -4.36
CA ALA A 586 -17.33 1.80 -4.18
C ALA A 586 -18.68 1.07 -4.05
N GLN A 587 -19.68 1.68 -3.41
CA GLN A 587 -20.99 1.07 -3.16
C GLN A 587 -21.99 1.20 -4.32
N PHE A 588 -22.05 2.39 -4.94
CA PHE A 588 -23.11 2.77 -5.88
C PHE A 588 -22.70 2.74 -7.35
N TYR A 589 -21.40 2.64 -7.65
CA TYR A 589 -20.91 2.24 -8.97
C TYR A 589 -20.85 0.70 -9.06
N ARG A 590 -21.00 0.11 -10.25
CA ARG A 590 -20.75 -1.33 -10.45
C ARG A 590 -19.46 -1.53 -11.22
N TRP A 591 -18.60 -2.37 -10.67
CA TRP A 591 -17.28 -2.67 -11.18
C TRP A 591 -17.34 -3.97 -12.00
N ALA A 592 -16.91 -3.91 -13.26
CA ALA A 592 -17.00 -5.01 -14.22
C ALA A 592 -15.64 -5.43 -14.74
#